data_AF-A0A959SGM2-F1
#
_entry.id   AF-A0A959SGM2-F1
#
_cell.length_a   1.000
_cell.length_b   1.000
_cell.length_c   1.000
_cell.angle_alpha   90.00
_cell.angle_beta   90.00
_cell.angle_gamma   90.00
#
_symmetry.space_group_name_H-M   'P 1'
#
loop_
_entity.id
_entity.type
_entity.pdbx_description
1 polymer ?
#
loop_
_entity_poly.entity_id
_entity_poly.type
_entity_poly.pdbx_seq_one_letter_code
_entity_poly.pdbx_strand_id
1 'polypeptide(L)'
;MRNFLLALPFLLAGCGGCSKAPESALGYLWGKAGEYPKQTGVLDSQPLNDRLKALLQSRYDQFMENWDAEGPLGPKEHTLFATGCVSHFCDEYGSAFHIDREKDELIAVIRAKYKVELFREKEGGLEDLPAELTEWIGKNELKLGDVGTPIEKAASTGAFDWKTWAEAPAEWKEGLKRLKANRKMSV
;
A
#
# COMPACT_ATOMS: atom_id res chain seq x y z
N MET A 1 47.38 -65.11 -9.32
CA MET A 1 46.24 -64.33 -9.87
C MET A 1 45.37 -63.88 -8.72
N ARG A 2 45.36 -62.57 -8.41
CA ARG A 2 44.21 -61.84 -7.84
C ARG A 2 44.57 -60.37 -7.69
N ASN A 3 44.02 -59.60 -8.63
CA ASN A 3 43.84 -58.15 -8.56
C ASN A 3 43.05 -57.79 -7.30
N PHE A 4 43.36 -56.65 -6.68
CA PHE A 4 42.34 -55.72 -6.18
C PHE A 4 42.97 -54.32 -6.06
N LEU A 5 42.80 -53.52 -7.12
CA LEU A 5 42.93 -52.06 -7.10
C LEU A 5 41.69 -51.52 -6.38
N LEU A 6 41.86 -50.95 -5.19
CA LEU A 6 40.82 -50.20 -4.50
C LEU A 6 40.80 -48.77 -5.06
N ALA A 7 39.75 -48.46 -5.82
CA ALA A 7 39.41 -47.11 -6.24
C ALA A 7 38.88 -46.32 -5.03
N LEU A 8 39.52 -45.17 -4.76
CA LEU A 8 39.01 -44.15 -3.84
C LEU A 8 37.79 -43.46 -4.47
N PRO A 9 36.65 -43.37 -3.78
CA PRO A 9 35.51 -42.63 -4.29
C PRO A 9 35.79 -41.13 -4.20
N PHE A 10 35.65 -40.49 -5.35
CA PHE A 10 35.63 -39.04 -5.55
C PHE A 10 34.57 -38.41 -4.65
N LEU A 11 34.98 -37.59 -3.68
CA LEU A 11 34.07 -36.77 -2.88
C LEU A 11 33.53 -35.66 -3.79
N LEU A 12 32.33 -35.89 -4.34
CA LEU A 12 31.56 -34.90 -5.07
C LEU A 12 31.19 -33.74 -4.13
N ALA A 13 31.69 -32.56 -4.47
CA ALA A 13 31.25 -31.29 -3.92
C ALA A 13 29.75 -31.08 -4.21
N GLY A 14 28.92 -31.21 -3.18
CA GLY A 14 27.51 -30.85 -3.23
C GLY A 14 27.32 -29.35 -2.95
N CYS A 15 27.41 -28.51 -3.97
CA CYS A 15 26.70 -27.23 -3.98
C CYS A 15 25.24 -27.54 -4.32
N GLY A 16 24.41 -27.79 -3.31
CA GLY A 16 23.04 -28.27 -3.50
C GLY A 16 22.02 -27.42 -2.75
N GLY A 17 21.75 -26.23 -3.27
CA GLY A 17 20.58 -25.44 -2.89
C GLY A 17 20.88 -24.00 -2.49
N CYS A 18 21.10 -23.12 -3.46
CA CYS A 18 20.60 -21.75 -3.32
C CYS A 18 19.07 -21.87 -3.36
N SER A 19 18.43 -22.06 -2.20
CA SER A 19 16.99 -21.90 -2.07
C SER A 19 16.68 -20.44 -2.41
N LYS A 20 16.19 -20.21 -3.64
CA LYS A 20 15.65 -18.92 -4.07
C LYS A 20 14.63 -18.50 -3.01
N ALA A 21 14.82 -17.32 -2.42
CA ALA A 21 13.85 -16.76 -1.47
C ALA A 21 12.45 -16.82 -2.10
N PRO A 22 11.39 -17.14 -1.33
CA PRO A 22 10.04 -17.18 -1.87
C PRO A 22 9.77 -15.84 -2.54
N GLU A 23 9.49 -15.90 -3.85
CA GLU A 23 9.19 -14.72 -4.64
C GLU A 23 7.90 -14.12 -4.08
N SER A 24 7.93 -12.85 -3.66
CA SER A 24 6.77 -12.16 -3.09
C SER A 24 5.56 -12.36 -3.98
N ALA A 25 4.39 -12.61 -3.37
CA ALA A 25 3.13 -12.74 -4.10
C ALA A 25 2.81 -11.47 -4.94
N LEU A 26 3.42 -10.33 -4.60
CA LEU A 26 3.31 -9.06 -5.33
C LEU A 26 4.41 -8.86 -6.39
N GLY A 27 5.27 -9.86 -6.65
CA GLY A 27 6.39 -9.76 -7.59
C GLY A 27 5.98 -9.36 -9.02
N TYR A 28 4.76 -9.71 -9.45
CA TYR A 28 4.21 -9.34 -10.76
C TYR A 28 4.14 -7.82 -10.99
N LEU A 29 4.07 -7.02 -9.91
CA LEU A 29 3.97 -5.57 -9.99
C LEU A 29 5.23 -4.90 -10.53
N TRP A 30 6.39 -5.55 -10.52
CA TRP A 30 7.59 -5.00 -11.15
C TRP A 30 7.46 -4.93 -12.67
N GLY A 31 6.65 -5.81 -13.28
CA GLY A 31 6.26 -5.70 -14.69
C GLY A 31 5.35 -4.51 -14.99
N LYS A 32 4.89 -3.80 -13.95
CA LYS A 32 4.00 -2.63 -13.99
C LYS A 32 4.70 -1.34 -13.55
N ALA A 33 6.00 -1.39 -13.33
CA ALA A 33 6.78 -0.21 -12.97
C ALA A 33 6.66 0.90 -14.03
N GLY A 34 6.45 2.14 -13.59
CA GLY A 34 6.21 3.30 -14.43
C GLY A 34 4.77 3.45 -14.93
N GLU A 35 3.90 2.45 -14.72
CA GLU A 35 2.47 2.54 -15.06
C GLU A 35 1.67 3.24 -13.96
N TYR A 36 0.52 3.80 -14.33
CA TYR A 36 -0.39 4.51 -13.43
C TYR A 36 -1.42 3.51 -12.83
N PRO A 37 -1.48 3.30 -11.50
CA PRO A 37 -2.23 2.20 -10.87
C PRO A 37 -3.70 2.05 -11.29
N LYS A 38 -4.46 3.13 -11.39
CA LYS A 38 -5.88 3.13 -11.79
C LYS A 38 -6.04 2.95 -13.29
N GLN A 39 -5.18 3.54 -14.10
CA GLN A 39 -5.21 3.32 -15.56
C GLN A 39 -4.99 1.85 -15.93
N THR A 40 -4.17 1.14 -15.16
CA THR A 40 -3.77 -0.24 -15.48
C THR A 40 -4.49 -1.29 -14.64
N GLY A 41 -5.43 -0.85 -13.78
CA GLY A 41 -6.27 -1.71 -12.95
C GLY A 41 -5.49 -2.49 -11.88
N VAL A 42 -4.28 -2.06 -11.55
CA VAL A 42 -3.40 -2.76 -10.61
C VAL A 42 -4.00 -2.80 -9.21
N LEU A 43 -4.67 -1.73 -8.79
CA LEU A 43 -5.34 -1.66 -7.48
C LEU A 43 -6.48 -2.68 -7.33
N ASP A 44 -7.08 -3.10 -8.45
CA ASP A 44 -8.16 -4.11 -8.49
C ASP A 44 -7.63 -5.53 -8.74
N SER A 45 -6.35 -5.66 -9.10
CA SER A 45 -5.72 -6.94 -9.41
C SER A 45 -5.31 -7.71 -8.16
N GLN A 46 -5.50 -9.03 -8.18
CA GLN A 46 -4.97 -9.92 -7.15
C GLN A 46 -3.48 -10.21 -7.39
N PRO A 47 -2.71 -10.45 -6.31
CA PRO A 47 -3.13 -10.43 -4.90
C PRO A 47 -3.13 -9.05 -4.20
N LEU A 48 -2.76 -7.96 -4.89
CA LEU A 48 -2.67 -6.63 -4.26
C LEU A 48 -3.99 -6.17 -3.64
N ASN A 49 -5.10 -6.34 -4.37
CA ASN A 49 -6.42 -5.92 -3.93
C ASN A 49 -6.83 -6.57 -2.60
N ASP A 50 -6.59 -7.87 -2.46
CA ASP A 50 -6.95 -8.63 -1.27
C ASP A 50 -6.11 -8.19 -0.07
N ARG A 51 -4.81 -7.94 -0.27
CA ARG A 51 -3.91 -7.43 0.78
C ARG A 51 -4.34 -6.03 1.22
N LEU A 52 -4.66 -5.13 0.29
CA LEU A 52 -5.16 -3.80 0.62
C LEU A 52 -6.48 -3.87 1.41
N LYS A 53 -7.42 -4.72 1.01
CA LYS A 53 -8.68 -4.92 1.74
C LYS A 53 -8.45 -5.46 3.16
N ALA A 54 -7.59 -6.45 3.31
CA ALA A 54 -7.25 -7.02 4.61
C ALA A 54 -6.55 -6.00 5.52
N LEU A 55 -5.63 -5.22 4.96
CA LEU A 55 -4.84 -4.21 5.65
C LEU A 55 -5.68 -3.01 6.10
N LEU A 56 -6.53 -2.49 5.21
CA LEU A 56 -7.26 -1.24 5.42
C LEU A 56 -8.65 -1.46 6.05
N GLN A 57 -9.22 -2.66 5.91
CA GLN A 57 -10.54 -3.01 6.45
C GLN A 57 -11.60 -1.95 6.09
N SER A 58 -12.24 -1.33 7.10
CA SER A 58 -13.26 -0.30 6.91
C SER A 58 -12.75 1.00 6.25
N ARG A 59 -11.43 1.14 6.08
CA ARG A 59 -10.78 2.30 5.44
C ARG A 59 -10.49 2.06 3.95
N TYR A 60 -10.73 0.85 3.44
CA TYR A 60 -10.44 0.47 2.06
C TYR A 60 -11.17 1.34 1.04
N ASP A 61 -12.47 1.60 1.22
CA ASP A 61 -13.24 2.41 0.28
C ASP A 61 -12.70 3.84 0.20
N GLN A 62 -12.38 4.46 1.35
CA GLN A 62 -11.77 5.80 1.37
C GLN A 62 -10.39 5.81 0.69
N PHE A 63 -9.58 4.76 0.90
CA PHE A 63 -8.30 4.64 0.21
C PHE A 63 -8.51 4.66 -1.31
N MET A 64 -9.47 3.88 -1.83
CA MET A 64 -9.76 3.80 -3.26
C MET A 64 -10.35 5.10 -3.84
N GLU A 65 -11.18 5.81 -3.07
CA GLU A 65 -11.73 7.12 -3.46
C GLU A 65 -10.65 8.20 -3.67
N ASN A 66 -9.48 8.04 -3.05
CA ASN A 66 -8.38 8.98 -3.20
C ASN A 66 -7.58 8.81 -4.50
N TRP A 67 -7.94 7.95 -5.45
CA TRP A 67 -7.15 7.72 -6.67
C TRP A 67 -7.74 8.44 -7.88
N ASP A 68 -8.20 9.69 -7.76
CA ASP A 68 -8.71 10.46 -8.90
C ASP A 68 -7.59 11.08 -9.76
N ALA A 69 -6.58 11.62 -9.11
CA ALA A 69 -5.30 11.97 -9.70
C ALA A 69 -4.22 11.08 -9.07
N GLU A 70 -3.29 10.56 -9.86
CA GLU A 70 -2.33 9.57 -9.36
C GLU A 70 -0.93 9.78 -9.95
N GLY A 71 0.07 9.32 -9.20
CA GLY A 71 1.44 9.16 -9.68
C GLY A 71 1.67 7.75 -10.25
N PRO A 72 2.66 7.58 -11.14
CA PRO A 72 3.06 6.26 -11.61
C PRO A 72 3.64 5.42 -10.46
N LEU A 73 3.61 4.10 -10.62
CA LEU A 73 4.36 3.14 -9.81
C LEU A 73 5.85 3.44 -9.94
N GLY A 74 6.44 4.15 -8.98
CA GLY A 74 7.85 4.48 -8.93
C GLY A 74 8.67 3.27 -8.48
N PRO A 75 9.47 2.64 -9.36
CA PRO A 75 10.35 1.56 -8.96
C PRO A 75 11.61 2.12 -8.32
N LYS A 76 12.06 1.46 -7.25
CA LYS A 76 13.39 1.67 -6.68
C LYS A 76 13.95 0.36 -6.17
N GLU A 77 14.86 -0.24 -6.94
CA GLU A 77 15.51 -1.52 -6.65
C GLU A 77 14.52 -2.64 -6.26
N HIS A 78 14.16 -2.70 -4.98
CA HIS A 78 13.33 -3.72 -4.35
C HIS A 78 11.99 -3.20 -3.84
N THR A 79 11.68 -1.93 -4.10
CA THR A 79 10.41 -1.33 -3.70
C THR A 79 9.63 -0.72 -4.87
N LEU A 80 8.32 -0.63 -4.66
CA LEU A 80 7.38 0.12 -5.49
C LEU A 80 6.63 1.10 -4.61
N PHE A 81 6.49 2.34 -5.08
CA PHE A 81 5.74 3.38 -4.40
C PHE A 81 4.78 4.04 -5.38
N ALA A 82 3.54 4.28 -4.95
CA ALA A 82 2.60 5.08 -5.73
C ALA A 82 1.69 5.89 -4.81
N THR A 83 1.15 6.96 -5.38
CA THR A 83 0.30 7.92 -4.69
C THR A 83 -0.94 8.24 -5.50
N GLY A 84 -2.04 8.48 -4.80
CA GLY A 84 -3.29 9.00 -5.32
C GLY A 84 -3.74 10.20 -4.49
N CYS A 85 -4.43 11.14 -5.12
CA CYS A 85 -5.24 12.13 -4.43
C CYS A 85 -6.61 12.33 -5.07
N VAL A 86 -7.51 12.94 -4.29
CA VAL A 86 -8.75 13.51 -4.82
C VAL A 86 -8.39 14.72 -5.66
N SER A 87 -8.86 14.75 -6.91
CA SER A 87 -8.62 15.86 -7.83
C SER A 87 -9.00 17.21 -7.20
N HIS A 88 -8.14 18.22 -7.38
CA HIS A 88 -8.23 19.55 -6.76
C HIS A 88 -8.03 19.63 -5.25
N PHE A 89 -7.90 18.50 -4.55
CA PHE A 89 -7.70 18.45 -3.10
C PHE A 89 -6.48 17.60 -2.71
N CYS A 90 -5.44 17.62 -3.55
CA CYS A 90 -4.23 16.81 -3.38
C CYS A 90 -3.36 17.17 -2.19
N ASP A 91 -3.65 18.26 -1.49
CA ASP A 91 -2.96 18.61 -0.24
C ASP A 91 -3.75 18.09 0.99
N GLU A 92 -5.06 17.89 0.85
CA GLU A 92 -5.97 17.49 1.93
C GLU A 92 -6.29 15.99 1.92
N TYR A 93 -6.58 15.41 0.75
CA TYR A 93 -7.05 14.03 0.64
C TYR A 93 -6.13 13.25 -0.29
N GLY A 94 -5.52 12.20 0.25
CA GLY A 94 -4.66 11.36 -0.54
C GLY A 94 -4.45 10.00 0.05
N SER A 95 -3.94 9.11 -0.78
CA SER A 95 -3.50 7.80 -0.36
C SER A 95 -2.18 7.47 -1.02
N ALA A 96 -1.40 6.66 -0.34
CA ALA A 96 -0.16 6.15 -0.88
C ALA A 96 -0.02 4.70 -0.47
N PHE A 97 0.71 3.93 -1.27
CA PHE A 97 1.18 2.62 -0.83
C PHE A 97 2.64 2.44 -1.19
N HIS A 98 3.30 1.63 -0.39
CA HIS A 98 4.66 1.18 -0.59
C HIS A 98 4.70 -0.34 -0.47
N ILE A 99 5.39 -0.99 -1.40
CA ILE A 99 5.58 -2.43 -1.44
C ILE A 99 7.07 -2.71 -1.44
N ASP A 100 7.52 -3.57 -0.53
CA ASP A 100 8.88 -4.10 -0.49
C ASP A 100 8.84 -5.58 -0.87
N ARG A 101 9.47 -5.97 -1.98
CA ARG A 101 9.46 -7.39 -2.43
C ARG A 101 10.37 -8.30 -1.63
N GLU A 102 11.42 -7.76 -1.02
CA GLU A 102 12.38 -8.57 -0.25
C GLU A 102 11.78 -8.90 1.11
N LYS A 103 11.09 -7.92 1.69
CA LYS A 103 10.33 -8.12 2.92
C LYS A 103 8.97 -8.75 2.65
N ASP A 104 8.45 -8.74 1.42
CA ASP A 104 7.04 -9.06 1.14
C ASP A 104 6.08 -8.28 2.05
N GLU A 105 6.30 -6.97 2.14
CA GLU A 105 5.56 -6.05 3.01
C GLU A 105 4.80 -5.01 2.19
N LEU A 106 3.52 -4.84 2.48
CA LEU A 106 2.68 -3.75 2.01
C LEU A 106 2.42 -2.76 3.16
N ILE A 107 2.68 -1.50 2.86
CA ILE A 107 2.34 -0.36 3.71
C ILE A 107 1.39 0.54 2.92
N ALA A 108 0.30 0.97 3.53
CA ALA A 108 -0.66 1.90 2.95
C ALA A 108 -0.86 3.09 3.88
N VAL A 109 -1.06 4.27 3.32
CA VAL A 109 -1.29 5.50 4.06
C VAL A 109 -2.51 6.21 3.50
N ILE A 110 -3.36 6.72 4.38
CA ILE A 110 -4.48 7.59 4.04
C ILE A 110 -4.25 8.93 4.72
N ARG A 111 -4.36 10.01 3.95
CA ARG A 111 -4.39 11.38 4.46
C ARG A 111 -5.80 11.94 4.28
N ALA A 112 -6.32 12.54 5.33
CA ALA A 112 -7.61 13.22 5.36
C ALA A 112 -7.48 14.52 6.17
N LYS A 113 -7.37 15.65 5.45
CA LYS A 113 -7.11 16.99 5.98
C LYS A 113 -5.88 17.03 6.90
N TYR A 114 -6.12 17.08 8.20
CA TYR A 114 -5.10 17.24 9.24
C TYR A 114 -4.64 15.91 9.85
N LYS A 115 -5.16 14.78 9.36
CA LYS A 115 -4.88 13.46 9.89
C LYS A 115 -4.24 12.60 8.82
N VAL A 116 -3.24 11.84 9.24
CA VAL A 116 -2.67 10.74 8.46
C VAL A 116 -2.97 9.44 9.19
N GLU A 117 -3.19 8.36 8.47
CA GLU A 117 -3.38 7.03 9.04
C GLU A 117 -2.45 6.08 8.29
N LEU A 118 -1.61 5.38 9.06
CA LEU A 118 -0.61 4.47 8.53
C LEU A 118 -1.07 3.03 8.80
N PHE A 119 -1.10 2.20 7.78
CA PHE A 119 -1.45 0.79 7.87
C PHE A 119 -0.28 -0.03 7.35
N ARG A 120 0.18 -1.00 8.13
CA ARG A 120 1.27 -1.90 7.73
C ARG A 120 0.98 -3.33 8.14
N GLU A 121 1.39 -4.28 7.31
CA GLU A 121 1.16 -5.70 7.57
C GLU A 121 2.10 -6.28 8.63
N LYS A 122 3.28 -5.68 8.82
CA LYS A 122 4.28 -6.11 9.78
C LYS A 122 4.43 -5.09 10.90
N GLU A 123 4.83 -5.53 12.09
CA GLU A 123 5.12 -4.62 13.19
C GLU A 123 6.36 -3.75 12.91
N GLY A 124 6.38 -2.57 13.52
CA GLY A 124 7.55 -1.68 13.56
C GLY A 124 7.15 -0.23 13.76
N GLY A 125 8.15 0.61 14.04
CA GLY A 125 7.97 2.02 14.35
C GLY A 125 7.91 2.94 13.13
N LEU A 126 7.83 4.23 13.41
CA LEU A 126 7.84 5.30 12.40
C LEU A 126 9.23 5.46 11.78
N GLU A 127 10.26 5.16 12.55
CA GLU A 127 11.67 5.10 12.16
C GLU A 127 11.96 4.04 11.09
N ASP A 128 11.10 3.03 10.98
CA ASP A 128 11.24 1.93 10.02
C ASP A 128 10.55 2.25 8.67
N LEU A 129 9.93 3.43 8.54
CA LEU A 129 9.21 3.79 7.33
C LEU A 129 10.16 4.08 6.17
N PRO A 130 9.81 3.64 4.95
CA PRO A 130 10.51 4.01 3.73
C PRO A 130 10.62 5.53 3.56
N ALA A 131 11.74 5.99 3.01
CA ALA A 131 12.01 7.41 2.79
C ALA A 131 10.94 8.07 1.90
N GLU A 132 10.43 7.34 0.91
CA GLU A 132 9.40 7.78 -0.02
C GLU A 132 8.09 8.10 0.71
N LEU A 133 7.72 7.27 1.68
CA LEU A 133 6.53 7.47 2.50
C LEU A 133 6.72 8.63 3.48
N THR A 134 7.88 8.71 4.16
CA THR A 134 8.15 9.80 5.10
C THR A 134 8.21 11.15 4.39
N GLU A 135 8.79 11.21 3.19
CA GLU A 135 8.78 12.40 2.34
C GLU A 135 7.36 12.79 1.91
N TRP A 136 6.55 11.82 1.46
CA TRP A 136 5.16 12.08 1.06
C TRP A 136 4.29 12.59 2.21
N ILE A 137 4.45 12.00 3.40
CA ILE A 137 3.77 12.47 4.61
C ILE A 137 4.24 13.89 4.98
N GLY A 138 5.56 14.13 4.93
CA GLY A 138 6.17 15.41 5.32
C GLY A 138 5.88 16.59 4.40
N LYS A 139 5.55 16.37 3.12
CA LYS A 139 5.25 17.43 2.14
C LYS A 139 4.15 18.42 2.55
N ASN A 140 3.31 18.06 3.51
CA ASN A 140 2.13 18.85 3.90
C ASN A 140 2.21 19.40 5.32
N GLU A 141 3.41 19.41 5.93
CA GLU A 141 3.66 19.85 7.31
C GLU A 141 2.83 19.09 8.38
N LEU A 142 2.19 17.99 8.01
CA LEU A 142 1.46 17.11 8.93
C LEU A 142 2.49 16.39 9.81
N LYS A 143 2.40 16.61 11.12
CA LYS A 143 3.30 15.95 12.07
C LYS A 143 2.91 14.49 12.17
N LEU A 144 3.91 13.61 12.19
CA LEU A 144 3.70 12.17 12.40
C LEU A 144 2.96 11.84 13.72
N GLY A 145 2.85 12.78 14.67
CA GLY A 145 2.05 12.64 15.89
C GLY A 145 0.53 12.76 15.69
N ASP A 146 0.08 13.33 14.56
CA ASP A 146 -1.32 13.29 14.11
C ASP A 146 -1.61 12.03 13.28
N VAL A 147 -0.59 11.15 13.10
CA VAL A 147 -0.75 9.85 12.47
C VAL A 147 -1.48 8.95 13.44
N GLY A 148 -2.71 8.57 13.11
CA GLY A 148 -3.40 7.50 13.82
C GLY A 148 -2.60 6.21 13.67
N THR A 149 -1.96 5.76 14.74
CA THR A 149 -1.43 4.39 14.84
C THR A 149 -2.61 3.42 14.86
N PRO A 150 -2.67 2.40 13.99
CA PRO A 150 -3.70 1.39 14.11
C PRO A 150 -3.08 0.00 14.15
N ILE A 151 -2.97 -0.59 15.35
CA ILE A 151 -3.35 -2.00 15.59
C ILE A 151 -4.09 -2.20 16.94
N GLU A 152 -3.95 -1.36 17.98
CA GLU A 152 -4.63 -1.67 19.28
C GLU A 152 -5.77 -0.74 19.76
N LYS A 153 -6.18 0.31 19.05
CA LYS A 153 -7.21 1.23 19.61
C LYS A 153 -8.24 1.84 18.67
N ALA A 154 -8.32 1.43 17.40
CA ALA A 154 -9.42 1.86 16.53
C ALA A 154 -10.75 1.13 16.85
N ALA A 155 -10.70 0.01 17.59
CA ALA A 155 -11.91 -0.70 18.02
C ALA A 155 -12.57 -0.10 19.27
N SER A 156 -11.89 0.78 20.03
CA SER A 156 -12.36 1.20 21.36
C SER A 156 -12.54 2.70 21.58
N THR A 157 -12.31 3.55 20.58
CA THR A 157 -12.63 4.99 20.69
C THR A 157 -13.45 5.43 19.49
N GLY A 158 -14.76 5.15 19.55
CA GLY A 158 -15.76 5.76 18.68
C GLY A 158 -15.42 5.69 17.20
N ALA A 159 -15.63 4.51 16.60
CA ALA A 159 -15.75 4.38 15.16
C ALA A 159 -16.59 5.55 14.62
N PHE A 160 -16.09 6.25 13.60
CA PHE A 160 -16.95 7.08 12.77
C PHE A 160 -17.98 6.12 12.15
N ASP A 161 -19.14 6.06 12.79
CA ASP A 161 -20.25 5.23 12.38
C ASP A 161 -20.82 5.82 11.08
N TRP A 162 -20.50 5.18 9.96
CA TRP A 162 -21.01 5.53 8.64
C TRP A 162 -22.53 5.36 8.53
N LYS A 163 -23.21 4.80 9.54
CA LYS A 163 -24.69 4.79 9.63
C LYS A 163 -25.26 6.08 10.22
N THR A 164 -24.51 6.87 10.96
CA THR A 164 -24.93 8.22 11.44
C THR A 164 -24.50 9.33 10.48
N TRP A 165 -24.88 9.16 9.21
CA TRP A 165 -24.69 10.16 8.13
C TRP A 165 -25.54 11.43 8.29
N ALA A 166 -26.40 11.49 9.31
CA ALA A 166 -27.23 12.65 9.61
C ALA A 166 -26.38 13.86 10.04
N GLU A 167 -25.22 13.64 10.66
CA GLU A 167 -24.41 14.68 11.30
C GLU A 167 -23.20 15.14 10.47
N ALA A 168 -23.01 14.61 9.25
CA ALA A 168 -21.92 15.08 8.39
C ALA A 168 -22.04 16.60 8.12
N PRO A 169 -20.93 17.36 8.22
CA PRO A 169 -20.92 18.80 7.97
C PRO A 169 -21.54 19.12 6.60
N ALA A 170 -22.31 20.22 6.53
CA ALA A 170 -23.10 20.56 5.35
C ALA A 170 -22.23 20.70 4.09
N GLU A 171 -21.01 21.17 4.25
CA GLU A 171 -19.99 21.28 3.21
C GLU A 171 -19.62 19.94 2.54
N TRP A 172 -19.67 18.81 3.28
CA TRP A 172 -19.32 17.48 2.75
C TRP A 172 -20.50 16.86 2.01
N LYS A 173 -21.72 17.12 2.49
CA LYS A 173 -22.96 16.74 1.79
C LYS A 173 -23.04 17.42 0.41
N GLU A 174 -22.55 18.66 0.32
CA GLU A 174 -22.51 19.42 -0.93
C GLU A 174 -21.40 18.94 -1.87
N GLY A 175 -20.22 18.59 -1.36
CA GLY A 175 -19.15 17.94 -2.14
C GLY A 175 -19.61 16.64 -2.79
N LEU A 176 -20.28 15.77 -2.04
CA LEU A 176 -20.82 14.51 -2.54
C LEU A 176 -21.99 14.68 -3.53
N LYS A 177 -22.84 15.69 -3.35
CA LYS A 177 -23.87 16.05 -4.34
C LYS A 177 -23.25 16.44 -5.67
N ARG A 178 -22.17 17.23 -5.64
CA ARG A 178 -21.43 17.62 -6.84
C ARG A 178 -20.77 16.42 -7.53
N LEU A 179 -20.16 15.52 -6.76
CA LEU A 179 -19.56 14.29 -7.28
C LEU A 179 -20.59 13.34 -7.92
N LYS A 180 -21.76 13.16 -7.28
CA LYS A 180 -22.87 12.34 -7.83
C LYS A 180 -23.53 13.00 -9.04
N ALA A 181 -23.61 14.33 -9.08
CA ALA A 181 -24.11 15.07 -10.24
C ALA A 181 -23.17 14.93 -11.45
N ASN A 182 -21.85 15.05 -11.22
CA ASN A 182 -20.86 14.90 -12.28
C ASN A 182 -20.79 13.47 -12.83
N ARG A 183 -21.01 12.45 -11.98
CA ARG A 183 -21.12 11.04 -12.43
C ARG A 183 -22.36 10.78 -13.30
N LYS A 184 -23.44 11.56 -13.16
CA LYS A 184 -24.64 11.46 -14.00
C LYS A 184 -24.52 12.17 -15.35
N MET A 185 -23.46 12.96 -15.57
CA MET A 185 -23.21 13.65 -16.84
C MET A 185 -22.18 12.95 -17.73
N SER A 186 -21.63 11.82 -17.28
CA SER A 186 -20.74 10.94 -18.07
C SER A 186 -21.52 9.70 -18.52
N VAL A 187 -22.49 9.89 -19.42
CA VAL A 187 -23.08 8.85 -20.28
C VAL A 187 -23.16 9.42 -21.69
#